data_AF-A0A9E0NA13-F1
#
_entry.id   AF-A0A9E0NA13-F1
#
_cell.length_a   1.000
_cell.length_b   1.000
_cell.length_c   1.000
_cell.angle_alpha   90.00
_cell.angle_beta   90.00
_cell.angle_gamma   90.00
#
_symmetry.space_group_name_H-M   'P 1'
#
loop_
_entity.id
_entity.type
_entity.pdbx_description
1 polymer ?
#
loop_
_entity_poly.entity_id
_entity_poly.type
_entity_poly.pdbx_seq_one_letter_code
_entity_poly.pdbx_strand_id
1 'polypeptide(L)'
;MSGGDATRRWYRIALADEAGVVERVAASATHLGAALALATARRRGAWPIAAASASADEVPLGDSIGRGVVSLGRVDASAAPSSRWPTGVLPRLGDGPVPALHEGYARHPDPSLLVIEAVLHGARAAAGFLELVERLPRADNVEIALCDHFESGGRQVWLTPRLDVRRAVRFLDDHDLDLLDNGHVELSVYLRGEQSTLRLTEHKTLVWLARDLGTEARLVAALTDLGLTEVAPAALSTPGRHDHLHYRPADSRGRDKLTTRLGKLKLVEVGAGAGATPARPAGAR
;
A
#
# COMPACT_ATOMS: atom_id res chain seq x y z
N MET A 1 28.92 14.32 -4.70
CA MET A 1 27.81 13.52 -4.14
C MET A 1 28.37 12.18 -3.74
N SER A 2 28.72 12.02 -2.46
CA SER A 2 29.12 10.74 -1.90
C SER A 2 27.92 9.79 -1.96
N GLY A 3 28.00 8.77 -2.80
CA GLY A 3 27.11 7.62 -2.71
C GLY A 3 27.41 6.94 -1.38
N GLY A 4 26.69 7.35 -0.32
CA GLY A 4 26.68 6.61 0.92
C GLY A 4 26.15 5.22 0.59
N ASP A 5 27.05 4.23 0.66
CA ASP A 5 26.71 2.84 0.42
C ASP A 5 25.59 2.49 1.41
N ALA A 6 24.37 2.29 0.90
CA ALA A 6 23.21 2.14 1.76
C ALA A 6 23.45 0.93 2.66
N THR A 7 23.59 1.16 3.96
CA THR A 7 23.95 0.11 4.92
C THR A 7 22.92 -1.00 4.86
N ARG A 8 23.36 -2.21 4.52
CA ARG A 8 22.50 -3.39 4.51
C ARG A 8 21.93 -3.63 5.90
N ARG A 9 20.65 -4.00 5.96
CA ARG A 9 19.90 -4.37 7.16
C ARG A 9 19.37 -5.78 6.99
N TRP A 10 19.19 -6.49 8.10
CA TRP A 10 18.57 -7.80 8.11
C TRP A 10 17.09 -7.69 8.48
N TYR A 11 16.28 -8.51 7.84
CA TYR A 11 14.84 -8.60 8.06
C TYR A 11 14.44 -10.05 8.26
N ARG A 12 13.68 -10.33 9.33
CA ARG A 12 12.95 -11.58 9.50
C ARG A 12 11.68 -11.50 8.67
N ILE A 13 11.45 -12.49 7.82
CA ILE A 13 10.31 -12.54 6.91
C ILE A 13 9.66 -13.90 7.07
N ALA A 14 8.36 -13.91 7.34
CA ALA A 14 7.53 -15.10 7.23
C ALA A 14 7.00 -15.20 5.79
N LEU A 15 7.23 -16.35 5.16
CA LEU A 15 6.76 -16.68 3.82
C LEU A 15 5.73 -17.80 3.94
N ALA A 16 4.57 -17.66 3.30
CA ALA A 16 3.63 -18.76 3.10
C ALA A 16 3.73 -19.27 1.65
N ASP A 17 3.38 -20.53 1.42
CA ASP A 17 3.17 -21.11 0.11
C ASP A 17 1.73 -21.62 -0.08
N GLU A 18 1.41 -22.13 -1.27
CA GLU A 18 0.07 -22.64 -1.62
C GLU A 18 -0.35 -23.84 -0.76
N ALA A 19 0.60 -24.56 -0.16
CA ALA A 19 0.32 -25.65 0.76
C ALA A 19 0.07 -25.16 2.20
N GLY A 20 0.10 -23.84 2.43
CA GLY A 20 -0.04 -23.22 3.73
C GLY A 20 1.21 -23.34 4.61
N VAL A 21 2.33 -23.85 4.07
CA VAL A 21 3.56 -24.01 4.86
C VAL A 21 4.15 -22.63 5.11
N VAL A 22 4.36 -22.30 6.38
CA VAL A 22 5.03 -21.07 6.78
C VAL A 22 6.51 -21.35 7.05
N GLU A 23 7.38 -20.60 6.38
CA GLU A 23 8.80 -20.58 6.66
C GLU A 23 9.26 -19.20 7.11
N ARG A 24 10.07 -19.15 8.16
CA ARG A 24 10.79 -17.94 8.54
C ARG A 24 12.15 -17.93 7.88
N VAL A 25 12.49 -16.80 7.28
CA VAL A 25 13.82 -16.54 6.71
C VAL A 25 14.35 -15.21 7.23
N ALA A 26 15.67 -15.08 7.33
CA ALA A 26 16.36 -13.80 7.48
C ALA A 26 16.89 -13.37 6.12
N ALA A 27 16.58 -12.17 5.63
CA ALA A 27 17.10 -11.64 4.38
C ALA A 27 17.80 -10.29 4.58
N SER A 28 18.95 -10.12 3.94
CA SER A 28 19.76 -8.90 4.00
C SER A 28 19.55 -8.06 2.75
N ALA A 29 19.13 -6.80 2.94
CA ALA A 29 19.00 -5.85 1.84
C ALA A 29 19.11 -4.40 2.35
N THR A 30 19.10 -3.44 1.43
CA THR A 30 19.14 -2.01 1.75
C THR A 30 17.81 -1.47 2.28
N HIS A 31 16.69 -2.14 1.97
CA HIS A 31 15.35 -1.83 2.49
C HIS A 31 14.46 -3.08 2.48
N LEU A 32 13.31 -3.01 3.14
CA LEU A 32 12.39 -4.14 3.33
C LEU A 32 11.92 -4.73 1.99
N GLY A 33 11.46 -3.92 1.03
CA GLY A 33 11.00 -4.44 -0.26
C GLY A 33 12.06 -5.23 -1.05
N ALA A 34 13.32 -4.80 -0.99
CA ALA A 34 14.42 -5.56 -1.58
C ALA A 34 14.68 -6.88 -0.83
N ALA A 35 14.54 -6.90 0.50
CA ALA A 35 14.63 -8.11 1.30
C ALA A 35 13.48 -9.10 0.98
N LEU A 36 12.25 -8.59 0.81
CA LEU A 36 11.08 -9.38 0.41
C LEU A 36 11.27 -10.01 -0.98
N ALA A 37 11.74 -9.23 -1.96
CA ALA A 37 12.04 -9.74 -3.30
C ALA A 37 13.15 -10.81 -3.29
N LEU A 38 14.22 -10.58 -2.52
CA LEU A 38 15.30 -11.55 -2.38
C LEU A 38 14.82 -12.86 -1.71
N ALA A 39 13.98 -12.75 -0.69
CA ALA A 39 13.41 -13.90 0.03
C ALA A 39 12.48 -14.74 -0.87
N THR A 40 11.60 -14.08 -1.63
CA THR A 40 10.63 -14.74 -2.52
C THR A 40 11.26 -15.32 -3.78
N ALA A 41 12.29 -14.69 -4.36
CA ALA A 41 12.98 -15.21 -5.54
C ALA A 41 13.59 -16.61 -5.37
N ARG A 42 13.82 -17.05 -4.12
CA ARG A 42 14.36 -18.38 -3.79
C ARG A 42 13.29 -19.44 -3.57
N ARG A 43 12.02 -19.05 -3.58
CA ARG A 43 10.88 -19.87 -3.14
C ARG A 43 9.75 -19.68 -4.14
N ARG A 44 9.76 -20.49 -5.21
CA ARG A 44 8.72 -20.43 -6.24
C ARG A 44 7.35 -20.64 -5.58
N GLY A 45 6.41 -19.73 -5.83
CA GLY A 45 5.05 -19.80 -5.30
C GLY A 45 4.88 -19.30 -3.86
N ALA A 46 5.97 -18.91 -3.18
CA ALA A 46 5.88 -18.33 -1.85
C ALA A 46 5.62 -16.82 -1.90
N TRP A 47 4.92 -16.30 -0.90
CA TRP A 47 4.65 -14.88 -0.72
C TRP A 47 4.87 -14.46 0.74
N PRO A 48 5.23 -13.18 1.00
CA PRO A 48 5.41 -12.70 2.35
C PRO A 48 4.07 -12.51 3.06
N ILE A 49 4.02 -12.90 4.34
CA ILE A 49 2.84 -12.73 5.20
C ILE A 49 3.10 -11.84 6.41
N ALA A 50 4.36 -11.68 6.84
CA ALA A 50 4.75 -10.77 7.91
C ALA A 50 6.25 -10.50 7.85
N ALA A 51 6.71 -9.36 8.36
CA ALA A 51 8.14 -9.08 8.50
C ALA A 51 8.48 -8.26 9.74
N ALA A 52 9.72 -8.35 10.19
CA ALA A 52 10.30 -7.49 11.22
C ALA A 52 11.77 -7.23 10.91
N SER A 53 12.33 -6.16 11.47
CA SER A 53 13.78 -6.01 11.52
C SER A 53 14.39 -7.18 12.30
N ALA A 54 15.56 -7.63 11.85
CA ALA A 54 16.37 -8.61 12.55
C ALA A 54 17.60 -7.94 13.14
N SER A 55 17.97 -8.29 14.37
CA SER A 55 19.27 -7.92 14.93
C SER A 55 20.37 -8.87 14.45
N ALA A 56 21.63 -8.44 14.57
CA ALA A 56 22.76 -9.20 14.03
C ALA A 56 22.96 -10.57 14.72
N ASP A 57 22.57 -10.68 15.98
CA ASP A 57 22.60 -11.90 16.79
C ASP A 57 21.52 -12.93 16.39
N GLU A 58 20.47 -12.52 15.69
CA GLU A 58 19.42 -13.42 15.20
C GLU A 58 19.79 -14.11 13.88
N VAL A 59 20.86 -13.67 13.21
CA VAL A 59 21.26 -14.16 11.89
C VAL A 59 22.35 -15.21 12.06
N PRO A 60 22.10 -16.50 11.72
CA PRO A 60 23.13 -17.53 11.79
C PRO A 60 24.32 -17.15 10.90
N LEU A 61 25.50 -16.95 11.52
CA LEU A 61 26.73 -16.48 10.84
C LEU A 61 27.41 -17.55 9.95
N GLY A 62 26.71 -18.62 9.56
CA GLY A 62 27.25 -19.71 8.73
C GLY A 62 27.32 -19.39 7.23
N ASP A 63 27.65 -20.40 6.40
CA ASP A 63 27.94 -20.37 4.94
C ASP A 63 26.93 -19.64 4.03
N SER A 64 25.82 -19.14 4.56
CA SER A 64 24.76 -18.44 3.84
C SER A 64 24.95 -16.92 3.74
N ILE A 65 25.99 -16.33 4.34
CA ILE A 65 26.29 -14.89 4.25
C ILE A 65 26.50 -14.45 2.79
N GLY A 66 27.14 -15.29 1.96
CA GLY A 66 27.38 -14.97 0.55
C GLY A 66 26.12 -14.84 -0.30
N ARG A 67 24.97 -15.35 0.19
CA ARG A 67 23.70 -15.34 -0.54
C ARG A 67 22.68 -14.36 0.06
N GLY A 68 22.88 -13.83 1.26
CA GLY A 68 21.99 -12.82 1.84
C GLY A 68 20.56 -13.28 2.18
N VAL A 69 20.26 -14.59 2.19
CA VAL A 69 19.04 -15.15 2.80
C VAL A 69 19.41 -16.41 3.55
N VAL A 70 18.90 -16.56 4.77
CA VAL A 70 19.12 -17.70 5.67
C VAL A 70 17.77 -18.24 6.12
N SER A 71 17.59 -19.56 6.11
CA SER A 71 16.38 -20.16 6.69
C SER A 71 16.47 -20.16 8.21
N LEU A 72 15.39 -19.76 8.88
CA LEU A 72 15.23 -19.77 10.34
C LEU A 72 14.29 -20.91 10.79
N GLY A 73 13.92 -21.80 9.87
CA GLY A 73 13.05 -22.94 10.13
C GLY A 73 11.58 -22.70 9.76
N ARG A 74 10.83 -23.80 9.80
CA ARG A 74 9.38 -23.81 9.54
C ARG A 74 8.60 -23.43 10.80
N VAL A 75 7.44 -22.83 10.58
CA VAL A 75 6.45 -22.50 11.61
C VAL A 75 5.16 -23.21 11.27
N ASP A 76 4.34 -23.45 12.28
CA ASP A 76 3.04 -24.08 12.09
C ASP A 76 2.17 -23.30 11.08
N ALA A 77 1.58 -24.05 10.15
CA ALA A 77 0.78 -23.55 9.02
C ALA A 77 -0.51 -22.87 9.47
N SER A 78 -0.99 -23.19 10.68
CA SER A 78 -2.16 -22.56 11.31
C SER A 78 -2.04 -21.02 11.44
N ALA A 79 -0.85 -20.47 11.25
CA ALA A 79 -0.58 -19.03 11.26
C ALA A 79 -0.67 -18.35 9.87
N ALA A 80 -0.81 -19.09 8.77
CA ALA A 80 -0.86 -18.51 7.43
C ALA A 80 -2.24 -17.89 7.14
N PRO A 81 -2.34 -16.59 6.82
CA PRO A 81 -3.60 -16.01 6.40
C PRO A 81 -4.01 -16.58 5.04
N SER A 82 -5.31 -16.83 4.85
CA SER A 82 -5.88 -17.19 3.54
C SER A 82 -5.84 -16.04 2.54
N SER A 83 -5.58 -14.81 3.01
CA SER A 83 -5.53 -13.61 2.21
C SER A 83 -4.13 -13.01 2.12
N ARG A 84 -3.82 -12.46 0.94
CA ARG A 84 -2.58 -11.70 0.71
C ARG A 84 -2.81 -10.24 1.06
N TRP A 85 -1.90 -9.68 1.84
CA TRP A 85 -1.87 -8.25 2.10
C TRP A 85 -1.54 -7.46 0.82
N PRO A 86 -2.08 -6.24 0.65
CA PRO A 86 -1.78 -5.39 -0.50
C PRO A 86 -0.27 -5.13 -0.68
N THR A 87 0.18 -4.99 -1.92
CA THR A 87 1.58 -4.62 -2.19
C THR A 87 1.89 -3.27 -1.55
N GLY A 88 3.04 -3.18 -0.87
CA GLY A 88 3.48 -1.98 -0.16
C GLY A 88 3.15 -1.97 1.34
N VAL A 89 2.29 -2.87 1.83
CA VAL A 89 1.98 -2.99 3.26
C VAL A 89 2.08 -4.43 3.70
N LEU A 90 2.64 -4.68 4.88
CA LEU A 90 2.77 -6.04 5.41
C LEU A 90 2.62 -6.03 6.94
N PRO A 91 2.00 -7.04 7.55
CA PRO A 91 1.96 -7.18 9.01
C PRO A 91 3.35 -7.16 9.61
N ARG A 92 3.45 -6.56 10.81
CA ARG A 92 4.65 -6.72 11.61
C ARG A 92 4.70 -8.15 12.15
N LEU A 93 5.85 -8.80 11.97
CA LEU A 93 6.10 -10.11 12.55
C LEU A 93 6.27 -9.98 14.06
N GLY A 94 5.39 -10.65 14.81
CA GLY A 94 5.45 -10.79 16.26
C GLY A 94 5.14 -12.23 16.68
N ASP A 95 4.84 -12.44 17.97
CA ASP A 95 4.56 -13.76 18.53
C ASP A 95 3.10 -14.22 18.32
N GLY A 96 2.23 -13.30 17.87
CA GLY A 96 0.81 -13.56 17.62
C GLY A 96 0.50 -14.03 16.19
N PRO A 97 -0.76 -14.41 15.93
CA PRO A 97 -1.21 -14.78 14.59
C PRO A 97 -1.13 -13.60 13.63
N VAL A 98 -0.86 -13.88 12.36
CA VAL A 98 -0.90 -12.87 11.30
C VAL A 98 -2.36 -12.48 11.06
N PRO A 99 -2.72 -11.18 11.10
CA PRO A 99 -4.10 -10.78 10.89
C PRO A 99 -4.57 -11.09 9.47
N ALA A 100 -5.78 -11.64 9.36
CA ALA A 100 -6.46 -11.81 8.09
C ALA A 100 -7.16 -10.51 7.66
N LEU A 101 -7.01 -10.18 6.39
CA LEU A 101 -7.85 -9.18 5.73
C LEU A 101 -9.08 -9.87 5.14
N HIS A 102 -10.17 -9.11 5.11
CA HIS A 102 -11.41 -9.51 4.45
C HIS A 102 -11.72 -8.49 3.36
N GLU A 103 -11.87 -8.96 2.12
CA GLU A 103 -12.35 -8.11 1.04
C GLU A 103 -13.80 -7.72 1.28
N GLY A 104 -14.13 -6.50 0.87
CA GLY A 104 -15.46 -5.94 1.02
C GLY A 104 -15.40 -4.43 1.01
N TYR A 105 -16.56 -3.82 1.15
CA TYR A 105 -16.65 -2.38 1.37
C TYR A 105 -17.62 -2.05 2.49
N ALA A 106 -17.43 -0.90 3.11
CA ALA A 106 -18.33 -0.40 4.14
C ALA A 106 -18.66 1.07 3.90
N ARG A 107 -19.90 1.44 4.20
CA ARG A 107 -20.33 2.84 4.30
C ARG A 107 -20.10 3.33 5.72
N HIS A 108 -19.41 4.45 5.87
CA HIS A 108 -19.22 5.07 7.17
C HIS A 108 -20.26 6.15 7.39
N PRO A 109 -20.89 6.19 8.59
CA PRO A 109 -21.80 7.27 8.92
C PRO A 109 -21.01 8.58 9.05
N ASP A 110 -21.31 9.54 8.18
CA ASP A 110 -20.86 10.93 8.30
C ASP A 110 -22.05 11.85 7.95
N PRO A 111 -22.34 12.90 8.74
CA PRO A 111 -23.50 13.76 8.54
C PRO A 111 -23.36 14.68 7.31
N SER A 112 -22.18 14.80 6.73
CA SER A 112 -21.83 15.81 5.72
C SER A 112 -21.19 15.24 4.46
N LEU A 113 -20.77 13.98 4.49
CA LEU A 113 -20.06 13.30 3.41
C LEU A 113 -20.60 11.88 3.23
N LEU A 114 -20.61 11.42 1.99
CA LEU A 114 -20.56 10.01 1.67
C LEU A 114 -19.13 9.52 1.85
N VAL A 115 -18.93 8.54 2.73
CA VAL A 115 -17.65 7.90 2.98
C VAL A 115 -17.78 6.41 2.74
N ILE A 116 -17.11 5.90 1.72
CA ILE A 116 -17.05 4.47 1.41
C ILE A 116 -15.60 4.01 1.49
N GLU A 117 -15.32 3.01 2.32
CA GLU A 117 -14.01 2.36 2.46
C GLU A 117 -14.10 0.96 1.85
N ALA A 118 -13.11 0.56 1.05
CA ALA A 118 -13.06 -0.75 0.41
C ALA A 118 -11.67 -1.38 0.47
N VAL A 119 -11.63 -2.69 0.70
CA VAL A 119 -10.41 -3.50 0.83
C VAL A 119 -10.38 -4.56 -0.26
N LEU A 120 -9.25 -4.65 -0.97
CA LEU A 120 -8.92 -5.76 -1.86
C LEU A 120 -7.57 -6.37 -1.44
N HIS A 121 -7.34 -7.64 -1.78
CA HIS A 121 -6.11 -8.35 -1.43
C HIS A 121 -4.99 -8.20 -2.47
N GLY A 122 -3.74 -8.25 -2.01
CA GLY A 122 -2.56 -8.32 -2.87
C GLY A 122 -2.52 -7.25 -3.97
N ALA A 123 -2.17 -7.66 -5.19
CA ALA A 123 -2.13 -6.78 -6.35
C ALA A 123 -3.51 -6.25 -6.79
N ARG A 124 -4.62 -6.81 -6.29
CA ARG A 124 -5.97 -6.34 -6.65
C ARG A 124 -6.27 -4.96 -6.06
N ALA A 125 -5.57 -4.52 -5.02
CA ALA A 125 -5.75 -3.17 -4.48
C ALA A 125 -5.38 -2.09 -5.53
N ALA A 126 -4.21 -2.22 -6.14
CA ALA A 126 -3.75 -1.32 -7.20
C ALA A 126 -4.61 -1.43 -8.47
N ALA A 127 -4.89 -2.65 -8.93
CA ALA A 127 -5.71 -2.88 -10.12
C ALA A 127 -7.16 -2.38 -9.92
N GLY A 128 -7.76 -2.65 -8.76
CA GLY A 128 -9.09 -2.18 -8.42
C GLY A 128 -9.16 -0.66 -8.33
N PHE A 129 -8.12 0.01 -7.83
CA PHE A 129 -8.05 1.48 -7.87
C PHE A 129 -8.10 2.00 -9.31
N LEU A 130 -7.28 1.45 -10.21
CA LEU A 130 -7.28 1.86 -11.63
C LEU A 130 -8.63 1.61 -12.29
N GLU A 131 -9.25 0.46 -12.04
CA GLU A 131 -10.58 0.14 -12.56
C GLU A 131 -11.65 1.12 -12.05
N LEU A 132 -11.59 1.54 -10.78
CA LEU A 132 -12.48 2.59 -10.28
C LEU A 132 -12.20 3.94 -10.92
N VAL A 133 -10.93 4.30 -11.15
CA VAL A 133 -10.56 5.55 -11.85
C VAL A 133 -11.12 5.57 -13.28
N GLU A 134 -11.03 4.45 -14.00
CA GLU A 134 -11.58 4.31 -15.36
C GLU A 134 -13.10 4.52 -15.43
N ARG A 135 -13.82 4.19 -14.36
CA ARG A 135 -15.28 4.31 -14.26
C ARG A 135 -15.74 5.69 -13.78
N LEU A 136 -14.82 6.59 -13.45
CA LEU A 136 -15.16 7.96 -13.04
C LEU A 136 -15.80 8.72 -14.22
N PRO A 137 -16.81 9.57 -13.96
CA PRO A 137 -17.38 10.41 -15.02
C PRO A 137 -16.35 11.38 -15.59
N ARG A 138 -15.50 11.91 -14.72
CA ARG A 138 -14.46 12.91 -14.99
C ARG A 138 -13.35 12.74 -13.97
N ALA A 139 -12.16 13.19 -14.34
CA ALA A 139 -11.07 13.49 -13.42
C ALA A 139 -10.71 14.96 -13.60
N ASP A 140 -10.22 15.61 -12.55
CA ASP A 140 -9.64 16.95 -12.63
C ASP A 140 -8.12 16.84 -12.53
N ASN A 141 -7.60 16.27 -11.45
CA ASN A 141 -6.17 16.08 -11.23
C ASN A 141 -5.89 14.86 -10.35
N VAL A 142 -4.65 14.37 -10.43
CA VAL A 142 -4.11 13.33 -9.55
C VAL A 142 -3.18 14.01 -8.55
N GLU A 143 -3.41 13.73 -7.28
CA GLU A 143 -2.54 14.07 -6.18
C GLU A 143 -1.72 12.87 -5.75
N ILE A 144 -0.45 13.12 -5.49
CA ILE A 144 0.53 12.16 -5.04
C ILE A 144 1.11 12.70 -3.74
N ALA A 145 0.78 12.06 -2.62
CA ALA A 145 1.37 12.42 -1.34
C ALA A 145 2.45 11.41 -0.95
N LEU A 146 3.67 11.91 -0.77
CA LEU A 146 4.76 11.15 -0.15
C LEU A 146 4.61 11.26 1.36
N CYS A 147 4.42 10.13 2.04
CA CYS A 147 4.24 10.10 3.48
C CYS A 147 5.49 10.58 4.23
N ASP A 148 5.29 11.04 5.47
CA ASP A 148 6.33 11.56 6.37
C ASP A 148 7.30 10.48 6.89
N HIS A 149 6.83 9.24 6.95
CA HIS A 149 7.64 8.08 7.34
C HIS A 149 8.42 7.48 6.15
N PHE A 150 8.31 8.05 4.94
CA PHE A 150 9.08 7.59 3.79
C PHE A 150 10.54 8.05 3.90
N GLU A 151 11.44 7.12 4.23
CA GLU A 151 12.91 7.37 4.31
C GLU A 151 13.26 8.64 5.11
N SER A 152 12.49 8.92 6.17
CA SER A 152 12.66 10.05 7.11
C SER A 152 12.48 11.46 6.53
N GLY A 153 11.84 11.63 5.37
CA GLY A 153 11.48 12.94 4.83
C GLY A 153 10.06 13.38 5.24
N GLY A 154 9.83 14.67 5.51
CA GLY A 154 8.49 15.18 5.84
C GLY A 154 7.42 14.96 4.76
N ARG A 155 6.13 15.14 5.05
CA ARG A 155 5.05 14.97 4.06
C ARG A 155 5.25 15.94 2.88
N GLN A 156 5.16 15.42 1.64
CA GLN A 156 5.20 16.22 0.40
C GLN A 156 4.01 15.87 -0.48
N VAL A 157 3.41 16.85 -1.12
CA VAL A 157 2.23 16.65 -1.98
C VAL A 157 2.53 17.21 -3.36
N TRP A 158 2.24 16.42 -4.39
CA TRP A 158 2.44 16.76 -5.79
C TRP A 158 1.12 16.66 -6.54
N LEU A 159 0.80 17.66 -7.35
CA LEU A 159 -0.39 17.67 -8.19
C LEU A 159 -0.01 17.59 -9.66
N THR A 160 -0.71 16.76 -10.41
CA THR A 160 -0.68 16.82 -11.86
C THR A 160 -1.37 18.09 -12.35
N PRO A 161 -1.02 18.58 -13.56
CA PRO A 161 -1.92 19.46 -14.30
C PRO A 161 -3.30 18.82 -14.47
N ARG A 162 -4.28 19.63 -14.88
CA ARG A 162 -5.60 19.09 -15.17
C ARG A 162 -5.55 18.04 -16.26
N LEU A 163 -6.25 16.94 -16.06
CA LEU A 163 -6.25 15.80 -16.96
C LEU A 163 -7.59 15.06 -16.92
N ASP A 164 -7.96 14.44 -18.04
CA ASP A 164 -9.13 13.57 -18.11
C ASP A 164 -8.84 12.17 -17.54
N VAL A 165 -9.89 11.35 -17.40
CA VAL A 165 -9.80 9.99 -16.86
C VAL A 165 -8.76 9.14 -17.60
N ARG A 166 -8.77 9.16 -18.95
CA ARG A 166 -7.86 8.35 -19.76
C ARG A 166 -6.40 8.72 -19.51
N ARG A 167 -6.11 10.02 -19.38
CA ARG A 167 -4.77 10.51 -19.05
C ARG A 167 -4.38 10.20 -17.60
N ALA A 168 -5.35 10.15 -16.68
CA ALA A 168 -5.12 9.79 -15.28
C ALA A 168 -4.65 8.34 -15.19
N VAL A 169 -5.41 7.43 -15.79
CA VAL A 169 -5.14 6.00 -15.82
C VAL A 169 -3.78 5.74 -16.45
N ARG A 170 -3.51 6.30 -17.63
CA ARG A 170 -2.21 6.16 -18.28
C ARG A 170 -1.06 6.68 -17.41
N PHE A 171 -1.22 7.83 -16.77
CA PHE A 171 -0.18 8.38 -15.89
C PHE A 171 0.11 7.46 -14.70
N LEU A 172 -0.92 6.89 -14.10
CA LEU A 172 -0.80 5.96 -12.98
C LEU A 172 -0.19 4.62 -13.42
N ASP A 173 -0.59 4.10 -14.58
CA ASP A 173 -0.08 2.86 -15.17
C ASP A 173 1.40 2.99 -15.59
N ASP A 174 1.79 4.10 -16.23
CA ASP A 174 3.19 4.39 -16.61
C ASP A 174 4.13 4.48 -15.37
N HIS A 175 3.58 4.60 -14.16
CA HIS A 175 4.29 4.81 -12.89
C HIS A 175 3.80 3.89 -11.76
N ASP A 176 3.22 2.74 -12.10
CA ASP A 176 2.57 1.79 -11.19
C ASP A 176 3.41 1.39 -9.97
N LEU A 177 4.65 0.93 -10.19
CA LEU A 177 5.55 0.46 -9.13
C LEU A 177 5.89 1.55 -8.12
N ASP A 178 5.97 2.80 -8.57
CA ASP A 178 6.33 3.94 -7.72
C ASP A 178 5.15 4.56 -7.00
N LEU A 179 3.95 4.48 -7.59
CA LEU A 179 2.78 5.20 -7.13
C LEU A 179 1.73 4.25 -6.53
N LEU A 180 1.36 3.19 -7.24
CA LEU A 180 0.29 2.28 -6.82
C LEU A 180 0.79 1.28 -5.78
N ASP A 181 1.94 0.64 -6.03
CA ASP A 181 2.47 -0.43 -5.19
C ASP A 181 3.34 0.04 -4.02
N ASN A 182 3.71 1.32 -4.00
CA ASN A 182 4.58 1.88 -2.97
C ASN A 182 3.78 2.23 -1.71
N GLY A 183 4.00 1.50 -0.61
CA GLY A 183 3.33 1.72 0.68
C GLY A 183 3.58 3.07 1.33
N HIS A 184 4.49 3.88 0.79
CA HIS A 184 4.79 5.22 1.28
C HIS A 184 4.15 6.35 0.44
N VAL A 185 3.27 5.98 -0.49
CA VAL A 185 2.58 6.89 -1.40
C VAL A 185 1.07 6.73 -1.23
N GLU A 186 0.41 7.85 -0.96
CA GLU A 186 -1.04 8.00 -1.11
C GLU A 186 -1.35 8.63 -2.47
N LEU A 187 -2.44 8.19 -3.09
CA LEU A 187 -2.95 8.76 -4.32
C LEU A 187 -4.37 9.27 -4.11
N SER A 188 -4.69 10.42 -4.69
CA SER A 188 -6.05 10.95 -4.74
C SER A 188 -6.40 11.39 -6.16
N VAL A 189 -7.56 11.00 -6.67
CA VAL A 189 -8.13 11.52 -7.91
C VAL A 189 -9.31 12.40 -7.56
N TYR A 190 -9.20 13.69 -7.89
CA TYR A 190 -10.23 14.68 -7.58
C TYR A 190 -11.24 14.81 -8.72
N LEU A 191 -12.52 14.87 -8.35
CA LEU A 191 -13.65 15.14 -9.22
C LEU A 191 -14.26 16.48 -8.81
N ARG A 192 -13.80 17.56 -9.46
CA ARG A 192 -14.14 18.92 -9.05
C ARG A 192 -15.64 19.24 -9.18
N GLY A 193 -16.32 18.74 -10.21
CA GLY A 193 -17.74 19.00 -10.44
C GLY A 193 -18.62 18.34 -9.38
N GLU A 194 -18.26 17.11 -9.02
CA GLU A 194 -18.95 16.23 -8.11
C GLU A 194 -18.51 16.41 -6.64
N GLN A 195 -17.55 17.32 -6.39
CA GLN A 195 -16.95 17.54 -5.07
C GLN A 195 -16.58 16.23 -4.36
N SER A 196 -15.95 15.34 -5.13
CA SER A 196 -15.65 13.98 -4.72
C SER A 196 -14.17 13.66 -4.92
N THR A 197 -13.64 12.73 -4.13
CA THR A 197 -12.26 12.28 -4.19
C THR A 197 -12.23 10.76 -4.02
N LEU A 198 -11.62 10.08 -4.99
CA LEU A 198 -11.23 8.68 -4.86
C LEU A 198 -9.78 8.61 -4.39
N ARG A 199 -9.49 7.83 -3.35
CA ARG A 199 -8.15 7.69 -2.78
C ARG A 199 -7.70 6.25 -2.76
N LEU A 200 -6.42 6.04 -3.02
CA LEU A 200 -5.67 4.85 -2.60
C LEU A 200 -4.75 5.29 -1.47
N THR A 201 -5.03 4.86 -0.25
CA THR A 201 -4.25 5.26 0.93
C THR A 201 -2.87 4.60 0.92
N GLU A 202 -1.99 5.06 1.81
CA GLU A 202 -0.71 4.44 2.16
C GLU A 202 -0.89 3.00 2.66
N HIS A 203 -2.06 2.72 3.25
CA HIS A 203 -2.51 1.39 3.66
C HIS A 203 -3.06 0.55 2.50
N LYS A 204 -3.11 1.09 1.28
CA LYS A 204 -3.70 0.48 0.08
C LYS A 204 -5.18 0.13 0.24
N THR A 205 -5.87 0.92 1.05
CA THR A 205 -7.31 0.92 1.15
C THR A 205 -7.88 1.92 0.14
N LEU A 206 -8.96 1.53 -0.52
CA LEU A 206 -9.72 2.43 -1.38
C LEU A 206 -10.68 3.26 -0.52
N VAL A 207 -10.67 4.58 -0.69
CA VAL A 207 -11.59 5.47 0.03
C VAL A 207 -12.25 6.42 -0.95
N TRP A 208 -13.58 6.44 -0.96
CA TRP A 208 -14.36 7.44 -1.65
C TRP A 208 -14.91 8.44 -0.64
N LEU A 209 -14.66 9.72 -0.89
CA LEU A 209 -15.20 10.84 -0.14
C LEU A 209 -16.00 11.71 -1.11
N ALA A 210 -17.28 11.93 -0.85
CA ALA A 210 -18.10 12.79 -1.70
C ALA A 210 -19.05 13.67 -0.89
N ARG A 211 -19.23 14.92 -1.31
CA ARG A 211 -20.34 15.76 -0.84
C ARG A 211 -21.63 15.48 -1.61
N ASP A 212 -21.51 15.11 -2.89
CA ASP A 212 -22.64 14.78 -3.75
C ASP A 212 -22.94 13.27 -3.74
N LEU A 213 -24.14 12.91 -3.27
CA LEU A 213 -24.64 11.54 -3.21
C LEU A 213 -24.98 10.97 -4.61
N GLY A 214 -25.08 11.81 -5.64
CA GLY A 214 -25.42 11.39 -7.01
C GLY A 214 -24.41 10.41 -7.65
N THR A 215 -23.22 10.26 -7.05
CA THR A 215 -22.18 9.34 -7.50
C THR A 215 -22.24 7.96 -6.83
N GLU A 216 -23.02 7.82 -5.74
CA GLU A 216 -22.99 6.63 -4.87
C GLU A 216 -23.35 5.35 -5.62
N ALA A 217 -24.50 5.33 -6.31
CA ALA A 217 -25.00 4.13 -6.97
C ALA A 217 -24.01 3.60 -8.02
N ARG A 218 -23.31 4.50 -8.72
CA ARG A 218 -22.28 4.13 -9.69
C ARG A 218 -21.07 3.50 -9.00
N LEU A 219 -20.60 4.09 -7.91
CA LEU A 219 -19.48 3.56 -7.16
C LEU A 219 -19.82 2.18 -6.57
N VAL A 220 -21.01 2.02 -5.99
CA VAL A 220 -21.47 0.73 -5.43
C VAL A 220 -21.55 -0.33 -6.50
N ALA A 221 -22.08 0.00 -7.68
CA ALA A 221 -22.08 -0.92 -8.82
C ALA A 221 -20.64 -1.31 -9.22
N ALA A 222 -19.72 -0.35 -9.27
CA ALA A 222 -18.32 -0.62 -9.58
C ALA A 222 -17.62 -1.52 -8.53
N LEU A 223 -17.87 -1.30 -7.24
CA LEU A 223 -17.36 -2.16 -6.17
C LEU A 223 -17.96 -3.56 -6.24
N THR A 224 -19.23 -3.68 -6.61
CA THR A 224 -19.90 -4.97 -6.81
C THR A 224 -19.30 -5.74 -8.00
N ASP A 225 -19.01 -5.04 -9.11
CA ASP A 225 -18.35 -5.63 -10.28
C ASP A 225 -16.91 -6.10 -9.97
N LEU A 226 -16.23 -5.43 -9.02
CA LEU A 226 -14.97 -5.89 -8.44
C LEU A 226 -15.14 -7.13 -7.52
N GLY A 227 -16.35 -7.64 -7.36
CA GLY A 227 -16.67 -8.78 -6.50
C GLY A 227 -16.71 -8.45 -5.01
N LEU A 228 -16.80 -7.18 -4.64
CA LEU A 228 -16.85 -6.76 -3.24
C LEU A 228 -18.29 -6.75 -2.74
N THR A 229 -18.49 -7.30 -1.55
CA THR A 229 -19.76 -7.26 -0.83
C THR A 229 -19.72 -6.18 0.25
N GLU A 230 -20.87 -5.56 0.49
CA GLU A 230 -21.00 -4.66 1.62
C GLU A 230 -20.89 -5.41 2.95
N VAL A 231 -20.16 -4.83 3.89
CA VAL A 231 -20.03 -5.31 5.26
C VAL A 231 -20.27 -4.16 6.24
N ALA A 232 -20.56 -4.49 7.50
CA ALA A 232 -20.59 -3.49 8.55
C ALA A 232 -19.21 -2.83 8.72
N PRO A 233 -19.11 -1.52 9.02
CA PRO A 233 -17.81 -0.84 9.22
C PRO A 233 -16.90 -1.49 10.28
N ALA A 234 -17.50 -2.11 11.31
CA ALA A 234 -16.77 -2.85 12.33
C ALA A 234 -16.19 -4.18 11.82
N ALA A 235 -16.80 -4.79 10.79
CA ALA A 235 -16.36 -6.02 10.17
C ALA A 235 -15.31 -5.79 9.06
N LEU A 236 -15.17 -4.55 8.55
CA LEU A 236 -14.14 -4.23 7.56
C LEU A 236 -12.75 -4.23 8.21
N SER A 237 -11.94 -5.23 7.84
CA SER A 237 -10.55 -5.38 8.31
C SER A 237 -9.60 -4.69 7.33
N THR A 238 -9.18 -3.47 7.64
CA THR A 238 -8.24 -2.70 6.81
C THR A 238 -6.81 -2.81 7.34
N PRO A 239 -5.77 -2.74 6.48
CA PRO A 239 -4.38 -2.82 6.93
C PRO A 239 -4.03 -1.81 8.04
N GLY A 240 -4.59 -0.60 7.97
CA GLY A 240 -4.38 0.46 8.96
C GLY A 240 -4.92 0.17 10.37
N ARG A 241 -5.71 -0.89 10.58
CA ARG A 241 -6.22 -1.32 11.90
C ARG A 241 -5.30 -2.28 12.64
N HIS A 242 -4.24 -2.75 12.00
CA HIS A 242 -3.31 -3.73 12.56
C HIS A 242 -1.89 -3.15 12.64
N ASP A 243 -1.01 -3.73 13.45
CA ASP A 243 0.41 -3.37 13.43
C ASP A 243 1.06 -3.87 12.13
N HIS A 244 1.62 -2.94 11.37
CA HIS A 244 2.12 -3.19 10.03
C HIS A 244 3.38 -2.38 9.72
N LEU A 245 3.95 -2.68 8.56
CA LEU A 245 5.11 -2.04 7.97
C LEU A 245 4.72 -1.56 6.58
N HIS A 246 5.05 -0.30 6.28
CA HIS A 246 5.07 0.20 4.91
C HIS A 246 6.41 -0.16 4.25
N TYR A 247 6.36 -0.49 2.97
CA TYR A 247 7.55 -0.67 2.16
C TYR A 247 7.31 -0.19 0.73
N ARG A 248 8.38 0.18 0.04
CA ARG A 248 8.38 0.29 -1.42
C ARG A 248 8.85 -1.01 -2.06
N PRO A 249 8.32 -1.42 -3.24
CA PRO A 249 8.85 -2.56 -4.01
C PRO A 249 10.35 -2.46 -4.26
N ALA A 250 11.01 -3.59 -4.51
CA ALA A 250 12.47 -3.67 -4.69
C ALA A 250 12.98 -2.70 -5.78
N ASP A 251 12.28 -2.66 -6.91
CA ASP A 251 12.64 -1.85 -8.07
C ASP A 251 11.99 -0.45 -8.07
N SER A 252 11.15 -0.15 -7.07
CA SER A 252 10.58 1.18 -6.91
C SER A 252 11.63 2.18 -6.44
N ARG A 253 11.51 3.43 -6.88
CA ARG A 253 12.40 4.53 -6.53
C ARG A 253 12.32 4.85 -5.03
N GLY A 254 13.49 5.04 -4.42
CA GLY A 254 13.61 5.72 -3.12
C GLY A 254 13.15 7.17 -3.20
N ARG A 255 12.92 7.79 -2.04
CA ARG A 255 12.24 9.07 -1.93
C ARG A 255 12.86 10.15 -2.83
N ASP A 256 14.17 10.37 -2.71
CA ASP A 256 14.88 11.42 -3.46
C ASP A 256 14.77 11.23 -4.98
N LYS A 257 14.84 9.97 -5.43
CA LYS A 257 14.71 9.61 -6.85
C LYS A 257 13.27 9.81 -7.34
N LEU A 258 12.28 9.47 -6.51
CA LEU A 258 10.87 9.69 -6.82
C LEU A 258 10.57 11.20 -6.88
N THR A 259 10.97 11.98 -5.88
CA THR A 259 10.82 13.44 -5.87
C THR A 259 11.44 14.08 -7.11
N THR A 260 12.66 13.68 -7.48
CA THR A 260 13.31 14.15 -8.72
C THR A 260 12.49 13.77 -9.96
N ARG A 261 11.90 12.57 -9.99
CA ARG A 261 11.07 12.11 -11.10
C ARG A 261 9.76 12.92 -11.20
N LEU A 262 9.08 13.17 -10.08
CA LEU A 262 7.85 13.97 -10.04
C LEU A 262 8.10 15.39 -10.57
N GLY A 263 9.22 16.02 -10.19
CA GLY A 263 9.63 17.31 -10.75
C GLY A 263 9.88 17.28 -12.27
N LYS A 264 10.52 16.22 -12.78
CA LYS A 264 10.74 16.04 -14.24
C LYS A 264 9.44 15.81 -15.01
N LEU A 265 8.42 15.26 -14.36
CA LEU A 265 7.08 15.08 -14.93
C LEU A 265 6.26 16.39 -14.95
N LYS A 266 6.86 17.51 -14.51
CA LYS A 266 6.22 18.84 -14.44
C LYS A 266 5.00 18.88 -13.52
N LEU A 267 5.00 18.06 -12.47
CA LEU A 267 4.01 18.17 -11.40
C LEU A 267 4.35 19.38 -10.53
N VAL A 268 3.31 19.95 -9.92
CA VAL A 268 3.45 21.09 -9.00
C VAL A 268 3.50 20.55 -7.58
N GLU A 269 4.60 20.81 -6.87
CA GLU A 269 4.65 20.57 -5.43
C GLU A 269 3.78 21.61 -4.73
N VAL A 270 2.86 21.12 -3.90
CA VAL A 270 1.97 21.95 -3.10
C VAL A 270 2.53 21.95 -1.67
N GLY A 271 2.85 23.15 -1.17
CA GLY A 271 3.35 23.29 0.20
C GLY A 271 2.42 22.64 1.21
N ALA A 272 2.98 22.16 2.33
CA ALA A 272 2.32 21.33 3.35
C ALA A 272 1.08 21.97 4.05
N GLY A 273 0.58 23.11 3.59
CA GLY A 273 -0.56 23.85 4.16
C GLY A 273 -1.87 23.81 3.36
N ALA A 274 -1.94 23.13 2.20
CA ALA A 274 -3.15 23.20 1.34
C ALA A 274 -4.03 21.95 1.31
N GLY A 275 -3.60 20.83 1.90
CA GLY A 275 -4.42 19.62 2.05
C GLY A 275 -5.07 19.60 3.43
N ALA A 276 -6.30 20.08 3.55
CA ALA A 276 -7.08 19.87 4.76
C ALA A 276 -7.21 18.36 4.99
N THR A 277 -6.54 17.83 6.01
CA THR A 277 -6.84 16.52 6.57
C THR A 277 -8.33 16.51 6.94
N PRO A 278 -9.21 15.72 6.31
CA PRO A 278 -10.53 15.50 6.90
C PRO A 278 -10.28 14.89 8.28
N ALA A 279 -10.88 15.49 9.31
CA ALA A 279 -10.71 15.10 10.68
C ALA A 279 -10.86 13.58 10.82
N ARG A 280 -9.89 12.95 11.49
CA ARG A 280 -10.00 11.57 11.97
C ARG A 280 -11.36 11.45 12.68
N PRO A 281 -12.27 10.53 12.29
CA PRO A 281 -13.54 10.41 12.96
C PRO A 281 -13.28 10.12 14.44
N ALA A 282 -13.79 10.98 15.30
CA ALA A 282 -13.71 10.81 16.74
C ALA A 282 -14.52 9.56 17.11
N GLY A 283 -13.83 8.43 17.37
CA GLY A 283 -14.54 7.21 17.76
C GLY A 283 -13.81 5.87 17.70
N ALA A 284 -12.56 5.78 17.25
CA ALA A 284 -11.80 4.52 17.36
C ALA A 284 -11.03 4.49 18.70
N ARG A 285 -11.62 3.83 19.70
CA ARG A 285 -10.89 3.23 20.82
C ARG A 285 -10.50 1.82 20.47
#